data_AF-A0A0N1IQA2-F1
#
_entry.id   AF-A0A0N1IQA2-F1
#
_cell.length_a   1.000
_cell.length_b   1.000
_cell.length_c   1.000
_cell.angle_alpha   90.00
_cell.angle_beta   90.00
_cell.angle_gamma   90.00
#
_symmetry.space_group_name_H-M   'P 1'
#
loop_
_entity.id
_entity.type
_entity.pdbx_description
1 polymer ?
#
loop_
_entity_poly.entity_id
_entity_poly.type
_entity_poly.pdbx_seq_one_letter_code
_entity_poly.pdbx_strand_id
1 'polypeptide(L)'
;MLYRAINGDSAAGPERREDPGAPAPVPARYEGPPTPCPARVEYATPVFARNYQGVWRYVVQIPYEGYFTQTVEVTRCMQSRCHFLEGGCLSSPRWVSLLVAELHQQPQPSHEETLEGSSEKSIHCDTNTSQGCYQVRLYYDWFLVPGSCKCWRPDYFARYVRRHHEL
;
A
#
# COMPACT_ATOMS: atom_id res chain seq x y z
N MET A 1 -19.89 -13.06 -10.74
CA MET A 1 -20.33 -14.07 -9.75
C MET A 1 -19.47 -14.14 -8.48
N LEU A 2 -18.35 -13.42 -8.35
CA LEU A 2 -17.56 -13.43 -7.09
C LEU A 2 -18.21 -12.69 -5.91
N TYR A 3 -19.11 -11.73 -6.14
CA TYR A 3 -19.71 -10.91 -5.07
C TYR A 3 -20.74 -11.63 -4.20
N ARG A 4 -21.30 -12.78 -4.64
CA ARG A 4 -22.29 -13.53 -3.85
C ARG A 4 -21.67 -14.54 -2.87
N ALA A 5 -20.41 -14.90 -3.04
CA ALA A 5 -19.75 -15.90 -2.21
C ALA A 5 -19.29 -15.35 -0.83
N ILE A 6 -19.24 -14.03 -0.67
CA ILE A 6 -18.70 -13.38 0.54
C ILE A 6 -19.80 -13.05 1.56
N ASN A 7 -21.06 -12.94 1.12
CA ASN A 7 -22.21 -12.58 1.96
C ASN A 7 -23.01 -13.78 2.48
N GLY A 8 -22.45 -14.99 2.50
CA GLY A 8 -23.06 -16.12 3.20
C GLY A 8 -24.47 -16.49 2.72
N ASP A 9 -24.69 -16.55 1.40
CA ASP A 9 -25.90 -17.17 0.86
C ASP A 9 -25.81 -18.69 1.11
N SER A 10 -26.51 -19.16 2.14
CA SER A 10 -26.65 -20.58 2.45
C SER A 10 -27.63 -21.20 1.44
N ALA A 11 -27.13 -21.47 0.24
CA ALA A 11 -27.84 -22.25 -0.77
C ALA A 11 -27.77 -23.75 -0.39
N ALA A 12 -28.83 -24.20 0.27
CA ALA A 12 -29.42 -25.55 0.28
C ALA A 12 -28.48 -26.74 0.04
N GLY A 13 -28.07 -27.40 1.14
CA GLY A 13 -27.68 -28.82 1.14
C GLY A 13 -28.91 -29.73 1.35
N PRO A 14 -28.81 -31.05 1.12
CA PRO A 14 -29.96 -31.93 0.93
C PRO A 14 -30.79 -32.10 2.22
N GLU A 15 -32.10 -32.00 2.03
CA GLU A 15 -33.17 -32.04 3.03
C GLU A 15 -33.08 -33.29 3.92
N ARG A 16 -32.66 -33.13 5.18
CA ARG A 16 -32.82 -34.15 6.21
C ARG A 16 -34.16 -33.94 6.90
N ARG A 17 -35.04 -34.92 6.69
CA ARG A 17 -36.33 -35.19 7.36
C ARG A 17 -36.41 -34.59 8.78
N GLU A 18 -37.27 -33.59 8.95
CA GLU A 18 -37.52 -32.91 10.22
C GLU A 18 -38.24 -33.82 11.23
N ASP A 19 -37.76 -33.81 12.47
CA ASP A 19 -38.40 -34.41 13.65
C ASP A 19 -39.17 -33.30 14.40
N PRO A 20 -40.50 -33.40 14.57
CA PRO A 20 -41.29 -32.30 15.12
C PRO A 20 -41.23 -32.32 16.66
N GLY A 21 -40.35 -31.52 17.26
CA GLY A 21 -40.42 -31.35 18.72
C GLY A 21 -39.30 -30.61 19.44
N ALA A 22 -38.19 -30.26 18.80
CA ALA A 22 -37.12 -29.50 19.45
C ALA A 22 -37.13 -28.05 18.97
N PRO A 23 -37.21 -27.04 19.87
CA PRO A 23 -36.91 -25.67 19.47
C PRO A 23 -35.48 -25.65 18.96
N ALA A 24 -35.30 -25.23 17.69
CA ALA A 24 -33.99 -25.06 17.11
C ALA A 24 -33.13 -24.17 18.04
N PRO A 25 -31.89 -24.55 18.38
CA PRO A 25 -31.02 -23.68 19.15
C PRO A 25 -30.81 -22.42 18.33
N VAL A 26 -31.36 -21.30 18.81
CA VAL A 26 -31.12 -19.98 18.23
C VAL A 26 -29.60 -19.80 18.25
N PRO A 27 -28.92 -19.66 17.09
CA PRO A 27 -27.48 -19.45 17.11
C PRO A 27 -27.23 -18.17 17.91
N ALA A 28 -26.46 -18.29 18.99
CA ALA A 28 -26.07 -17.15 19.81
C ALA A 28 -25.52 -16.06 18.87
N ARG A 29 -26.27 -14.96 18.71
CA ARG A 29 -25.82 -13.83 17.89
C ARG A 29 -24.57 -13.29 18.57
N TYR A 30 -23.43 -13.55 17.94
CA TYR A 30 -22.16 -13.01 18.39
C TYR A 30 -22.21 -11.48 18.28
N GLU A 31 -22.15 -10.78 19.42
CA GLU A 31 -22.30 -9.31 19.51
C GLU A 31 -20.98 -8.56 19.32
N GLY A 32 -19.86 -9.27 19.18
CA GLY A 32 -18.55 -8.67 18.96
C GLY A 32 -18.29 -8.32 17.48
N PRO A 33 -17.13 -7.71 17.19
CA PRO A 33 -16.82 -7.23 15.85
C PRO A 33 -16.71 -8.37 14.81
N PRO A 34 -16.97 -8.07 13.52
CA PRO A 34 -16.93 -9.08 12.46
C PRO A 34 -15.52 -9.65 12.21
N THR A 35 -14.47 -8.98 12.69
CA THR A 35 -13.08 -9.43 12.57
C THR A 35 -12.38 -9.38 13.93
N PRO A 36 -11.38 -10.26 14.17
CA PRO A 36 -10.59 -10.21 15.41
C PRO A 36 -9.87 -8.87 15.63
N CYS A 37 -9.60 -8.14 14.55
CA CYS A 37 -8.99 -6.82 14.57
C CYS A 37 -9.82 -5.85 13.70
N PRO A 38 -10.71 -5.06 14.33
CA PRO A 38 -11.41 -3.99 13.64
C PRO A 38 -10.43 -2.99 13.04
N ALA A 39 -10.71 -2.55 11.81
CA ALA A 39 -9.84 -1.64 11.07
C ALA A 39 -10.66 -0.47 10.53
N ARG A 40 -9.98 0.67 10.35
CA ARG A 40 -10.51 1.84 9.66
C ARG A 40 -9.66 2.13 8.42
N VAL A 41 -10.36 2.47 7.35
CA VAL A 41 -9.77 2.96 6.10
C VAL A 41 -9.77 4.48 6.10
N GLU A 42 -8.64 5.06 5.72
CA GLU A 42 -8.49 6.50 5.46
C GLU A 42 -7.92 6.72 4.07
N TYR A 43 -8.42 7.72 3.36
CA TYR A 43 -7.89 8.11 2.05
C TYR A 43 -6.93 9.29 2.22
N ALA A 44 -5.74 9.16 1.65
CA ALA A 44 -4.70 10.19 1.67
C ALA A 44 -4.28 10.57 0.24
N THR A 45 -4.00 11.85 0.02
CA THR A 45 -3.48 12.39 -1.26
C THR A 45 -2.07 12.96 -1.03
N PRO A 46 -1.04 12.10 -0.95
CA PRO A 46 0.30 12.56 -0.62
C PRO A 46 0.88 13.44 -1.73
N VAL A 47 1.48 14.56 -1.34
CA VAL A 47 2.38 15.35 -2.22
C VAL A 47 3.81 14.84 -2.11
N PHE A 48 4.19 14.33 -0.94
CA PHE A 48 5.48 13.72 -0.66
C PHE A 48 5.27 12.37 0.03
N ALA A 49 6.07 11.37 -0.35
CA ALA A 49 6.05 10.06 0.29
C ALA A 49 7.44 9.45 0.32
N ARG A 50 7.72 8.62 1.33
CA ARG A 50 8.93 7.79 1.38
C ARG A 50 8.67 6.46 0.70
N ASN A 51 9.51 6.11 -0.26
CA ASN A 51 9.44 4.81 -0.93
C ASN A 51 9.90 3.67 0.00
N TYR A 52 9.88 2.43 -0.49
CA TYR A 52 10.28 1.26 0.29
C TYR A 52 11.75 1.26 0.75
N GLN A 53 12.60 2.09 0.13
CA GLN A 53 14.00 2.29 0.50
C GLN A 53 14.18 3.45 1.49
N GLY A 54 13.11 4.13 1.88
CA GLY A 54 13.15 5.29 2.79
C GLY A 54 13.46 6.63 2.11
N VAL A 55 13.56 6.68 0.78
CA VAL A 55 13.85 7.88 0.01
C VAL A 55 12.58 8.71 -0.20
N TRP A 56 12.65 10.02 0.09
CA TRP A 56 11.55 10.94 -0.18
C TRP A 56 11.38 11.18 -1.68
N ARG A 57 10.15 11.09 -2.15
CA ARG A 57 9.76 11.32 -3.55
C ARG A 57 8.64 12.33 -3.63
N TYR A 58 8.67 13.15 -4.68
CA TYR A 58 7.58 14.05 -5.03
C TYR A 58 6.52 13.29 -5.82
N VAL A 59 5.32 13.18 -5.27
CA VAL A 59 4.20 12.49 -5.91
C VAL A 59 3.55 13.46 -6.88
N VAL A 60 3.49 13.07 -8.15
CA VAL A 60 3.11 13.97 -9.23
C VAL A 60 1.60 14.14 -9.24
N GLN A 61 1.18 15.38 -9.43
CA GLN A 61 -0.18 15.81 -9.73
C GLN A 61 -0.14 16.36 -11.16
N ILE A 62 -0.81 15.72 -12.13
CA ILE A 62 -0.77 16.16 -13.53
C ILE A 62 -2.02 17.00 -13.83
N PRO A 63 -1.91 18.33 -13.92
CA PRO A 63 -3.07 19.22 -14.02
C PRO A 63 -3.90 19.14 -15.32
N TYR A 64 -3.57 18.24 -16.27
CA TYR A 64 -4.24 18.18 -17.59
C TYR A 64 -4.67 16.79 -18.04
N GLU A 65 -4.42 15.74 -17.25
CA GLU A 65 -4.87 14.37 -17.58
C GLU A 65 -6.28 14.06 -17.06
N GLY A 66 -7.01 15.07 -16.58
CA GLY A 66 -8.38 14.93 -16.08
C GLY A 66 -8.49 14.38 -14.66
N TYR A 67 -7.37 14.13 -13.97
CA TYR A 67 -7.33 13.75 -12.55
C TYR A 67 -6.25 14.56 -11.80
N PHE A 68 -6.62 15.17 -10.67
CA PHE A 68 -5.77 16.14 -9.96
C PHE A 68 -4.81 15.52 -8.94
N THR A 69 -5.15 14.36 -8.37
CA THR A 69 -4.42 13.79 -7.22
C THR A 69 -4.42 12.28 -7.25
N GLN A 70 -3.31 11.67 -6.85
CA GLN A 70 -3.24 10.22 -6.61
C GLN A 70 -3.70 9.94 -5.17
N THR A 71 -4.84 9.26 -5.02
CA THR A 71 -5.42 8.91 -3.71
C THR A 71 -5.00 7.50 -3.30
N VAL A 72 -4.58 7.35 -2.05
CA VAL A 72 -4.13 6.09 -1.48
C VAL A 72 -4.97 5.72 -0.27
N GLU A 73 -5.47 4.49 -0.26
CA GLU A 73 -6.13 3.88 0.89
C GLU A 73 -5.12 3.42 1.95
N VAL A 74 -5.30 3.91 3.18
CA VAL A 74 -4.47 3.64 4.34
C VAL A 74 -5.32 2.95 5.41
N THR A 75 -5.01 1.69 5.70
CA THR A 75 -5.77 0.88 6.66
C THR A 75 -5.07 0.81 8.01
N ARG A 76 -5.71 1.33 9.06
CA ARG A 76 -5.20 1.32 10.43
C ARG A 76 -6.04 0.43 11.34
N CYS A 77 -5.37 -0.28 12.23
CA CYS A 77 -6.02 -0.99 13.33
C CYS A 77 -6.71 0.00 14.27
N MET A 78 -7.96 -0.27 14.63
CA MET A 78 -8.68 0.55 15.62
C MET A 78 -8.30 0.20 17.06
N GLN A 79 -7.76 -0.99 17.27
CA GLN A 79 -7.41 -1.54 18.56
C GLN A 79 -6.05 -2.25 18.45
N SER A 80 -5.36 -2.43 19.59
CA SER A 80 -4.04 -3.06 19.65
C SER A 80 -4.07 -4.53 20.08
N ARG A 81 -5.19 -5.03 20.60
CA ARG A 81 -5.40 -6.42 21.04
C ARG A 81 -6.47 -7.09 20.20
N CYS A 82 -6.30 -8.37 19.92
CA CYS A 82 -7.31 -9.14 19.21
C CYS A 82 -8.51 -9.44 20.12
N HIS A 83 -9.72 -9.43 19.56
CA HIS A 83 -10.95 -9.61 20.35
C HIS A 83 -11.24 -11.07 20.78
N PHE A 84 -10.93 -12.07 19.94
CA PHE A 84 -11.28 -13.50 20.20
C PHE A 84 -10.07 -14.43 20.25
N LEU A 85 -8.86 -13.86 20.15
CA LEU A 85 -7.61 -14.60 20.06
C LEU A 85 -6.59 -13.92 20.97
N GLU A 86 -5.65 -14.68 21.50
CA GLU A 86 -4.48 -14.09 22.14
C GLU A 86 -3.54 -13.55 21.07
N GLY A 87 -3.25 -12.25 21.12
CA GLY A 87 -2.44 -11.60 20.11
C GLY A 87 -2.56 -10.08 20.07
N GLY A 88 -1.75 -9.49 19.20
CA GLY A 88 -1.74 -8.05 18.93
C GLY A 88 -2.30 -7.74 17.55
N CYS A 89 -3.10 -6.68 17.45
CA CYS A 89 -3.58 -6.15 16.18
C CYS A 89 -2.55 -5.17 15.61
N LEU A 90 -2.05 -5.47 14.40
CA LEU A 90 -1.06 -4.64 13.72
C LEU A 90 -1.36 -4.53 12.24
N SER A 91 -1.12 -3.32 11.72
CA SER A 91 -1.23 -3.05 10.29
C SER A 91 -0.10 -3.76 9.56
N SER A 92 -0.46 -4.56 8.56
CA SER A 92 0.49 -5.11 7.59
C SER A 92 0.57 -4.22 6.35
N PRO A 93 1.77 -4.02 5.80
CA PRO A 93 1.94 -3.16 4.64
C PRO A 93 1.39 -3.84 3.38
N ARG A 94 1.02 -3.02 2.39
CA ARG A 94 0.73 -3.39 1.02
C ARG A 94 1.59 -2.54 0.09
N TRP A 95 1.96 -3.11 -1.05
CA TRP A 95 2.64 -2.39 -2.12
C TRP A 95 1.66 -1.50 -2.86
N VAL A 96 2.06 -0.25 -3.06
CA VAL A 96 1.34 0.74 -3.88
C VAL A 96 2.35 1.38 -4.81
N SER A 97 2.05 1.40 -6.11
CA SER A 97 2.81 2.17 -7.08
C SER A 97 2.25 3.58 -7.19
N LEU A 98 3.09 4.60 -7.10
CA LEU A 98 2.71 6.00 -7.34
C LEU A 98 3.60 6.61 -8.42
N LEU A 99 3.01 7.45 -9.27
CA LEU A 99 3.77 8.25 -10.22
C LEU A 99 4.50 9.36 -9.46
N VAL A 100 5.82 9.40 -9.60
CA VAL A 100 6.70 10.34 -8.92
C VAL A 100 7.61 11.07 -9.90
N ALA A 101 8.15 12.21 -9.44
CA ALA A 101 9.17 12.97 -10.14
C ALA A 101 10.51 12.93 -9.39
N GLU A 102 11.60 12.79 -10.12
CA GLU A 102 12.96 13.07 -9.66
C GLU A 102 13.65 14.11 -10.55
N LEU A 103 14.56 14.87 -9.96
CA LEU A 103 15.50 15.69 -10.72
C LEU A 103 16.77 14.88 -10.95
N HIS A 104 17.03 14.56 -12.21
CA HIS A 104 18.24 13.87 -12.63
C HIS A 104 19.21 14.88 -13.23
N GLN A 105 20.41 14.96 -12.69
CA GLN A 105 21.48 15.75 -13.28
C GLN A 105 22.07 14.96 -14.45
N GLN A 106 22.11 15.59 -15.63
CA GLN A 106 22.81 15.02 -16.77
C GLN A 106 24.32 15.22 -16.59
N PRO A 107 25.16 14.21 -16.86
CA PRO A 107 26.60 14.41 -16.94
C PRO A 107 26.87 15.41 -18.06
N GLN A 108 27.53 16.53 -17.73
CA GLN A 108 28.00 17.45 -18.77
C GLN A 108 29.04 16.72 -19.62
N PRO A 109 28.95 16.73 -20.95
CA PRO A 109 30.05 16.25 -21.78
C PRO A 109 31.28 17.09 -21.44
N SER A 110 32.32 16.45 -20.93
CA SER A 110 33.64 17.07 -20.86
C SER A 110 34.01 17.52 -22.26
N HIS A 111 34.48 18.76 -22.39
CA HIS A 111 34.78 19.48 -23.63
C HIS A 111 35.87 18.82 -24.54
N GLU A 112 36.21 17.55 -24.35
CA GLU A 112 37.33 16.85 -25.01
C GLU A 112 36.93 15.66 -25.90
N GLU A 113 35.65 15.35 -26.08
CA GLU A 113 35.22 14.33 -27.07
C GLU A 113 34.31 14.94 -28.14
N THR A 114 34.90 15.84 -28.94
CA THR A 114 34.30 16.26 -30.22
C THR A 114 35.18 15.75 -31.35
N LEU A 115 35.09 14.45 -31.67
CA LEU A 115 35.42 13.90 -32.98
C LEU A 115 35.02 12.42 -33.01
N GLU A 116 33.81 12.14 -33.49
CA GLU A 116 33.55 11.24 -34.63
C GLU A 116 32.10 10.72 -34.59
N GLY A 117 31.36 11.12 -35.63
CA GLY A 117 30.14 10.56 -36.19
C GLY A 117 29.35 9.53 -35.38
N SER A 118 28.31 9.98 -34.69
CA SER A 118 27.14 9.17 -34.35
C SER A 118 25.98 10.09 -33.98
N SER A 119 24.89 10.01 -34.77
CA SER A 119 23.60 10.70 -34.62
C SER A 119 23.38 11.41 -33.28
N GLU A 120 23.55 12.74 -33.28
CA GLU A 120 23.33 13.62 -32.12
C GLU A 120 21.91 13.45 -31.58
N LYS A 121 21.74 12.63 -30.53
CA LYS A 121 20.59 12.77 -29.65
C LYS A 121 20.80 14.05 -28.86
N SER A 122 20.13 15.12 -29.27
CA SER A 122 20.13 16.38 -28.51
C SER A 122 19.74 16.08 -27.05
N ILE A 123 20.63 16.40 -26.12
CA ILE A 123 20.40 16.20 -24.69
C ILE A 123 19.29 17.18 -24.27
N HIS A 124 18.11 16.65 -23.95
CA HIS A 124 16.98 17.46 -23.49
C HIS A 124 17.19 17.93 -22.05
N CYS A 125 17.17 19.24 -21.85
CA CYS A 125 17.33 19.89 -20.56
C CYS A 125 16.05 20.65 -20.20
N ASP A 126 15.43 20.31 -19.07
CA ASP A 126 14.25 21.02 -18.57
C ASP A 126 14.64 22.33 -17.88
N THR A 127 15.78 22.34 -17.20
CA THR A 127 16.31 23.54 -16.55
C THR A 127 17.83 23.58 -16.64
N ASN A 128 18.35 24.68 -17.19
CA ASN A 128 19.77 24.97 -17.22
C ASN A 128 20.10 25.97 -16.09
N THR A 129 20.89 25.53 -15.12
CA THR A 129 21.33 26.36 -13.99
C THR A 129 22.86 26.49 -14.00
N SER A 130 23.40 27.40 -13.19
CA SER A 130 24.86 27.47 -12.98
C SER A 130 25.45 26.18 -12.39
N GLN A 131 24.62 25.31 -11.80
CA GLN A 131 25.01 24.02 -11.24
C GLN A 131 24.94 22.87 -12.27
N GLY A 132 24.41 23.12 -13.47
CA GLY A 132 24.31 22.15 -14.56
C GLY A 132 22.92 22.06 -15.19
N CYS A 133 22.78 21.10 -16.11
CA CYS A 133 21.52 20.75 -16.75
C CYS A 133 20.80 19.67 -15.93
N TYR A 134 19.56 19.99 -15.55
CA TYR A 134 18.66 19.07 -14.87
C TYR A 134 17.54 18.63 -15.81
N GLN A 135 17.18 17.36 -15.70
CA GLN A 135 16.04 16.76 -16.37
C GLN A 135 15.07 16.21 -15.32
N VAL A 136 13.80 16.54 -15.45
CA VAL A 136 12.71 15.95 -14.67
C VAL A 136 12.41 14.57 -15.26
N ARG A 137 12.54 13.53 -14.44
CA ARG A 137 12.16 12.17 -14.81
C ARG A 137 10.91 11.77 -14.05
N LEU A 138 9.90 11.32 -14.78
CA LEU A 138 8.66 10.78 -14.24
C LEU A 138 8.69 9.26 -14.32
N TYR A 139 8.39 8.57 -13.22
CA TYR A 139 8.31 7.11 -13.19
C TYR A 139 7.43 6.63 -12.04
N TYR A 140 7.02 5.36 -12.11
CA TYR A 140 6.32 4.71 -11.01
C TYR A 140 7.33 4.14 -10.02
N ASP A 141 7.18 4.50 -8.74
CA ASP A 141 7.94 3.90 -7.64
C ASP A 141 7.03 3.18 -6.65
N TRP A 142 7.63 2.31 -5.85
CA TRP A 142 6.95 1.41 -4.93
C TRP A 142 6.99 1.93 -3.49
N PHE A 143 5.81 1.99 -2.88
CA PHE A 143 5.57 2.46 -1.53
C PHE A 143 4.97 1.36 -0.68
N LEU A 144 5.42 1.25 0.57
CA LEU A 144 4.81 0.39 1.57
C LEU A 144 3.80 1.20 2.37
N VAL A 145 2.51 0.90 2.17
CA VAL A 145 1.39 1.61 2.81
C VAL A 145 0.66 0.66 3.74
N PRO A 146 0.18 1.08 4.93
CA PRO A 146 -0.70 0.25 5.75
C PRO A 146 -1.91 -0.25 4.95
N GLY A 147 -2.03 -1.57 4.76
CA GLY A 147 -3.01 -2.16 3.84
C GLY A 147 -4.10 -2.98 4.50
N SER A 148 -3.80 -3.65 5.62
CA SER A 148 -4.80 -4.41 6.37
C SER A 148 -4.39 -4.53 7.83
N CYS A 149 -5.36 -4.54 8.73
CA CYS A 149 -5.13 -4.86 10.13
C CYS A 149 -5.25 -6.37 10.35
N LYS A 150 -4.23 -6.99 10.94
CA LYS A 150 -4.17 -8.43 11.19
C LYS A 150 -3.97 -8.73 12.66
N CYS A 151 -4.51 -9.86 13.12
CA CYS A 151 -4.21 -10.40 14.44
C CYS A 151 -2.93 -11.25 14.37
N TRP A 152 -1.92 -10.86 15.11
CA TRP A 152 -0.62 -11.53 15.17
C TRP A 152 -0.46 -12.30 16.47
N ARG A 153 0.13 -13.49 16.39
CA ARG A 153 0.40 -14.32 17.57
C ARG A 153 1.40 -13.62 18.51
N PRO A 154 1.28 -13.78 19.84
CA PRO A 154 2.14 -13.10 20.83
C PRO A 154 3.64 -13.35 20.60
N ASP A 155 4.03 -14.59 20.30
CA ASP A 155 5.43 -14.98 20.13
C ASP A 155 6.07 -14.53 18.80
N TYR A 156 5.28 -14.01 17.86
CA TYR A 156 5.81 -13.60 16.56
C TYR A 156 6.83 -12.46 16.70
N PHE A 157 6.53 -11.45 17.53
CA PHE A 157 7.39 -10.27 17.68
C PHE A 157 8.63 -10.54 18.52
N ALA A 158 8.50 -11.35 19.57
CA ALA A 158 9.62 -11.76 20.41
C ALA A 158 10.68 -12.52 19.59
N ARG A 159 10.25 -13.31 18.60
CA ARG A 159 11.16 -14.11 17.76
C ARG A 159 11.75 -13.33 16.58
N TYR A 160 11.01 -12.39 15.98
CA TYR A 160 11.38 -11.84 14.66
C TYR A 160 11.47 -10.32 14.56
N VAL A 161 10.88 -9.52 15.46
CA VAL A 161 10.84 -8.04 15.30
C VAL A 161 11.79 -7.33 16.24
N ARG A 162 11.96 -7.80 17.50
CA ARG A 162 12.91 -7.16 18.44
C ARG A 162 14.38 -7.27 17.99
N ARG A 163 14.75 -8.31 17.24
CA ARG A 163 16.12 -8.47 16.74
C ARG A 163 16.55 -7.46 15.67
N HIS A 164 15.63 -6.73 15.06
CA HIS A 164 15.95 -5.78 13.98
C HIS A 164 16.17 -4.33 14.44
N HIS A 165 15.94 -4.02 15.72
CA HIS A 165 16.16 -2.69 16.29
C HIS A 165 17.43 -2.58 17.16
N GLU A 166 18.19 -3.68 17.31
CA GLU A 166 19.40 -3.77 18.15
C GLU A 166 20.69 -3.99 17.32
N LEU A 167 20.65 -3.77 16.00
CA LEU A 167 21.79 -3.79 15.07
C LEU A 167 21.75 -2.51 14.22
#